data_AF-A0A1B9Z4K2-F1
#
_entry.id   AF-A0A1B9Z4K2-F1
#
_cell.length_a   1.000
_cell.length_b   1.000
_cell.length_c   1.000
_cell.angle_alpha   90.00
_cell.angle_beta   90.00
_cell.angle_gamma   90.00
#
_symmetry.space_group_name_H-M   'P 1'
#
loop_
_entity.id
_entity.type
_entity.pdbx_description
1 polymer ?
#
loop_
_entity_poly.entity_id
_entity_poly.type
_entity_poly.pdbx_seq_one_letter_code
_entity_poly.pdbx_strand_id
1 'polypeptide(L)'
;MDLQHDDSTPRAGAARPRGWLRAAIVGSMAILFVGAAVGFIAFLSQLRGAEIKPARSADGIVVFTGGSSRVSDAMELLAGGYGKRLLISGVHPTNAARDISRSLPDNQSLLGCCVDLDRSAVNTRSNAAETRRWARERGFKSLIVVTSNYHMPRAILELSHAMPDVTLIPFAVIGDKWRDEPWWTSGATLRLLLSEYVKYVAAEVRVRLADVGIEVIPEADQPTPAPRPPATAQAN
;
A
#
# COMPACT_ATOMS: atom_id res chain seq x y z
N MET A 1 -49.51 50.74 55.63
CA MET A 1 -48.46 49.73 55.39
C MET A 1 -49.13 48.62 54.63
N ASP A 2 -48.91 48.55 53.32
CA ASP A 2 -48.90 47.28 52.58
C ASP A 2 -48.07 47.52 51.32
N LEU A 3 -47.02 46.73 51.21
CA LEU A 3 -45.90 46.91 50.29
C LEU A 3 -46.27 46.36 48.91
N GLN A 4 -46.13 47.22 47.91
CA GLN A 4 -46.09 46.83 46.51
C GLN A 4 -44.75 46.11 46.25
N HIS A 5 -44.80 44.86 45.81
CA HIS A 5 -43.64 44.15 45.26
C HIS A 5 -43.90 43.89 43.78
N ASP A 6 -43.34 44.78 42.96
CA ASP A 6 -42.95 44.45 41.60
C ASP A 6 -41.62 43.68 41.69
N ASP A 7 -41.46 42.62 40.90
CA ASP A 7 -40.24 42.39 40.12
C ASP A 7 -40.19 40.99 39.52
N SER A 8 -40.38 40.98 38.20
CA SER A 8 -39.58 40.27 37.19
C SER A 8 -39.22 38.81 37.43
N THR A 9 -39.90 37.94 36.69
CA THR A 9 -39.44 36.58 36.33
C THR A 9 -38.01 36.58 35.77
N PRO A 10 -37.07 35.77 36.30
CA PRO A 10 -35.90 35.40 35.54
C PRO A 10 -36.32 34.38 34.48
N ARG A 11 -36.30 34.77 33.20
CA ARG A 11 -36.25 33.81 32.08
C ARG A 11 -34.95 33.02 32.24
N ALA A 12 -35.04 31.88 32.93
CA ALA A 12 -33.96 30.90 32.97
C ALA A 12 -33.63 30.56 31.51
N GLY A 13 -32.45 30.98 31.04
CA GLY A 13 -31.97 30.67 29.71
C GLY A 13 -32.04 29.16 29.52
N ALA A 14 -32.80 28.71 28.52
CA ALA A 14 -32.94 27.31 28.21
C ALA A 14 -31.55 26.72 27.97
N ALA A 15 -31.00 26.04 28.99
CA ALA A 15 -29.75 25.33 28.87
C ALA A 15 -29.95 24.30 27.75
N ARG A 16 -29.33 24.52 26.59
CA ARG A 16 -29.38 23.58 25.45
C ARG A 16 -29.13 22.18 26.01
N PRO A 17 -30.09 21.26 25.93
CA PRO A 17 -30.04 20.02 26.71
C PRO A 17 -28.84 19.22 26.21
N ARG A 18 -27.91 18.84 27.10
CA ARG A 18 -26.71 18.02 26.78
C ARG A 18 -27.02 16.80 25.87
N GLY A 19 -28.28 16.38 25.77
CA GLY A 19 -28.79 15.41 24.81
C GLY A 19 -28.57 15.75 23.33
N TRP A 20 -28.64 17.01 22.89
CA TRP A 20 -28.44 17.35 21.46
C TRP A 20 -26.98 17.16 21.03
N LEU A 21 -26.04 17.56 21.90
CA LEU A 21 -24.61 17.38 21.69
C LEU A 21 -24.23 15.90 21.72
N ARG A 22 -24.81 15.14 22.67
CA ARG A 22 -24.64 13.67 22.73
C ARG A 22 -25.21 13.00 21.48
N ALA A 23 -26.40 13.38 21.03
CA ALA A 23 -27.01 12.84 19.81
C ALA A 23 -26.19 13.20 18.56
N ALA A 24 -25.66 14.42 18.47
CA ALA A 24 -24.79 14.83 17.38
C ALA A 24 -23.47 14.04 17.36
N ILE A 25 -22.84 13.83 18.53
CA ILE A 25 -21.61 13.02 18.65
C ILE A 25 -21.88 11.57 18.26
N VAL A 26 -22.93 10.95 18.82
CA VAL A 26 -23.30 9.56 18.52
C VAL A 26 -23.66 9.41 17.04
N GLY A 27 -24.43 10.34 16.48
CA GLY A 27 -24.76 10.37 15.05
C GLY A 27 -23.52 10.48 14.18
N SER A 28 -22.58 11.36 14.53
CA SER A 28 -21.32 11.53 13.79
C SER A 28 -20.45 10.27 13.86
N MET A 29 -20.34 9.63 15.03
CA MET A 29 -19.62 8.37 15.19
C MET A 29 -20.27 7.23 14.41
N ALA A 30 -21.61 7.16 14.39
CA ALA A 30 -22.34 6.17 13.61
C ALA A 30 -22.11 6.36 12.10
N ILE A 31 -22.16 7.59 11.61
CA ILE A 31 -21.86 7.91 10.21
C ILE A 31 -20.41 7.52 9.86
N LEU A 32 -19.45 7.87 10.72
CA LEU A 32 -18.05 7.51 10.52
C LEU A 32 -17.85 5.99 10.50
N PHE A 33 -18.52 5.27 11.40
CA PHE A 33 -18.47 3.81 11.46
C PHE A 33 -19.05 3.17 10.21
N VAL A 34 -20.23 3.61 9.76
CA VAL A 34 -20.86 3.12 8.53
C VAL A 34 -19.97 3.42 7.32
N GLY A 35 -19.41 4.64 7.23
CA GLY A 35 -18.47 5.01 6.17
C GLY A 35 -17.22 4.13 6.17
N ALA A 36 -16.62 3.87 7.34
CA ALA A 36 -15.47 2.98 7.47
C ALA A 36 -15.80 1.53 7.08
N ALA A 37 -16.99 1.03 7.45
CA ALA A 37 -17.44 -0.31 7.11
C ALA A 37 -17.71 -0.46 5.60
N VAL A 38 -18.41 0.51 5.00
CA VAL A 38 -18.65 0.54 3.55
C VAL A 38 -17.33 0.62 2.78
N GLY A 39 -16.40 1.49 3.22
CA GLY A 39 -15.08 1.59 2.62
C GLY A 39 -14.26 0.31 2.77
N PHE A 40 -14.38 -0.40 3.89
CA PHE A 40 -13.72 -1.70 4.09
C PHE A 40 -14.28 -2.77 3.14
N ILE A 41 -15.60 -2.81 2.95
CA ILE A 41 -16.24 -3.71 1.96
C ILE A 41 -15.76 -3.36 0.54
N ALA A 42 -15.68 -2.07 0.20
CA ALA A 42 -15.16 -1.63 -1.09
C ALA A 42 -13.68 -2.04 -1.27
N PHE A 43 -12.84 -1.91 -0.24
CA PHE A 43 -11.47 -2.40 -0.26
C PHE A 43 -11.39 -3.92 -0.50
N LEU A 44 -12.21 -4.70 0.21
CA LEU A 44 -12.27 -6.16 0.03
C LEU A 44 -12.66 -6.55 -1.40
N SER A 45 -13.56 -5.80 -2.05
CA SER A 45 -13.96 -6.04 -3.44
C SER A 45 -12.83 -5.86 -4.47
N GLN A 46 -11.76 -5.12 -4.11
CA GLN A 46 -10.59 -4.93 -4.97
C GLN A 46 -9.59 -6.09 -4.85
N LEU A 47 -9.72 -6.95 -3.83
CA LEU A 47 -8.79 -8.04 -3.59
C LEU A 47 -9.06 -9.17 -4.59
N ARG A 48 -8.07 -9.46 -5.44
CA ARG A 48 -8.14 -10.59 -6.36
C ARG A 48 -8.11 -11.91 -5.58
N GLY A 49 -9.03 -12.81 -5.93
CA GLY A 49 -9.13 -14.16 -5.37
C GLY A 49 -8.36 -15.22 -6.15
N ALA A 50 -7.80 -14.89 -7.32
CA ALA A 50 -6.94 -15.78 -8.10
C ALA A 50 -5.75 -15.01 -8.70
N GLU A 51 -4.63 -15.72 -8.83
CA GLU A 51 -3.48 -15.25 -9.62
C GLU A 51 -3.84 -15.33 -11.09
N ILE A 52 -3.79 -14.20 -11.78
CA ILE A 52 -4.06 -14.12 -13.21
C ILE A 52 -2.76 -13.67 -13.86
N LYS A 53 -2.16 -14.54 -14.68
CA LYS A 53 -0.96 -14.19 -15.44
C LYS A 53 -1.23 -12.94 -16.28
N PRO A 54 -0.27 -12.01 -16.38
CA PRO A 54 -0.45 -10.80 -17.17
C PRO A 54 -0.80 -11.18 -18.62
N ALA A 55 -1.84 -10.58 -19.19
CA ALA A 55 -2.23 -10.86 -20.58
C ALA A 55 -1.20 -10.35 -21.61
N ARG A 56 -0.24 -9.53 -21.18
CA ARG A 56 0.78 -8.89 -22.01
C ARG A 56 2.08 -8.77 -21.21
N SER A 57 3.21 -8.84 -21.91
CA SER A 57 4.51 -8.46 -21.36
C SER A 57 4.58 -6.96 -21.07
N ALA A 58 5.46 -6.57 -20.15
CA ALA A 58 5.81 -5.20 -19.81
C ALA A 58 7.29 -4.92 -20.07
N ASP A 59 7.72 -3.67 -19.93
CA ASP A 59 9.14 -3.33 -20.01
C ASP A 59 9.92 -3.87 -18.82
N GLY A 60 9.32 -3.80 -17.62
CA GLY A 60 9.93 -4.26 -16.39
C GLY A 60 8.94 -4.95 -15.46
N ILE A 61 9.49 -5.66 -14.49
CA ILE A 61 8.75 -6.25 -13.37
C ILE A 61 9.27 -5.57 -12.10
N VAL A 62 8.37 -5.19 -11.19
CA VAL A 62 8.73 -4.72 -9.86
C VAL A 62 8.04 -5.60 -8.83
N VAL A 63 8.81 -6.09 -7.86
CA VAL A 63 8.28 -6.84 -6.72
C VAL A 63 8.52 -6.10 -5.42
N PHE A 64 7.45 -5.90 -4.64
CA PHE A 64 7.53 -5.35 -3.30
C PHE A 64 7.63 -6.48 -2.29
N THR A 65 8.72 -6.53 -1.53
CA THR A 65 8.99 -7.59 -0.55
C THR A 65 8.26 -7.38 0.78
N GLY A 66 8.44 -8.30 1.75
CA GLY A 66 7.78 -8.26 3.06
C GLY A 66 6.79 -9.40 3.36
N GLY A 67 6.88 -10.52 2.64
CA GLY A 67 6.08 -11.74 2.86
C GLY A 67 6.41 -12.80 1.80
N SER A 68 5.92 -14.03 2.01
CA SER A 68 6.38 -15.21 1.28
C SER A 68 5.98 -15.23 -0.21
N SER A 69 6.76 -15.97 -1.00
CA SER A 69 6.50 -16.40 -2.39
C SER A 69 6.52 -15.34 -3.51
N ARG A 70 6.39 -14.05 -3.20
CA ARG A 70 6.36 -12.98 -4.21
C ARG A 70 7.59 -12.91 -5.12
N VAL A 71 8.78 -13.12 -4.55
CA VAL A 71 10.04 -13.06 -5.30
C VAL A 71 10.13 -14.23 -6.26
N SER A 72 9.65 -15.41 -5.86
CA SER A 72 9.61 -16.61 -6.70
C SER A 72 8.74 -16.38 -7.94
N ASP A 73 7.52 -15.87 -7.76
CA ASP A 73 6.61 -15.62 -8.88
C ASP A 73 7.13 -14.50 -9.80
N ALA A 74 7.77 -13.47 -9.23
CA ALA A 74 8.39 -12.41 -10.02
C ALA A 74 9.56 -12.93 -10.87
N MET A 75 10.33 -13.88 -10.33
CA MET A 75 11.41 -14.54 -11.06
C MET A 75 10.87 -15.49 -12.14
N GLU A 76 9.76 -16.20 -11.91
CA GLU A 76 9.08 -16.99 -12.94
C GLU A 76 8.61 -16.09 -14.10
N LEU A 77 8.02 -14.93 -13.78
CA LEU A 77 7.62 -13.95 -14.80
C LEU A 77 8.82 -13.43 -15.60
N LEU A 78 9.95 -13.16 -14.94
CA LEU A 78 11.18 -12.73 -15.63
C LEU A 78 11.72 -13.83 -16.55
N ALA A 79 11.82 -15.06 -16.04
CA ALA A 79 12.28 -16.21 -16.81
C ALA A 79 11.34 -16.53 -18.00
N GLY A 80 10.04 -16.30 -17.82
CA GLY A 80 9.03 -16.43 -18.87
C GLY A 80 8.99 -15.26 -19.87
N GLY A 81 9.88 -14.27 -19.75
CA GLY A 81 9.98 -13.14 -20.69
C GLY A 81 8.88 -12.08 -20.53
N TYR A 82 8.17 -12.04 -19.40
CA TYR A 82 7.12 -11.04 -19.16
C TYR A 82 7.68 -9.63 -18.91
N GLY A 83 8.98 -9.51 -18.65
CA GLY A 83 9.66 -8.22 -18.51
C GLY A 83 11.13 -8.33 -18.91
N LYS A 84 11.75 -7.19 -19.24
CA LYS A 84 13.17 -7.13 -19.63
C LYS A 84 14.10 -7.17 -18.42
N ARG A 85 13.62 -6.64 -17.28
CA ARG A 85 14.34 -6.58 -16.00
C ARG A 85 13.39 -6.67 -14.82
N LEU A 86 13.91 -7.10 -13.67
CA LEU A 86 13.19 -7.19 -12.40
C LEU A 86 13.82 -6.27 -11.36
N LEU A 87 13.02 -5.40 -10.75
CA LEU A 87 13.38 -4.67 -9.53
C LEU A 87 12.79 -5.38 -8.31
N ILE A 88 13.63 -5.73 -7.34
CA ILE A 88 13.21 -6.21 -6.02
C ILE A 88 13.39 -5.06 -5.03
N SER A 89 12.28 -4.48 -4.54
CA SER A 89 12.28 -3.29 -3.68
C SER A 89 11.81 -3.60 -2.26
N GLY A 90 12.51 -3.03 -1.27
CA GLY A 90 12.21 -3.16 0.16
C GLY A 90 12.90 -4.33 0.85
N VAL A 91 14.08 -4.73 0.39
CA VAL A 91 14.77 -5.94 0.88
C VAL A 91 15.66 -5.68 2.10
N HIS A 92 15.63 -6.62 3.07
CA HIS A 92 16.70 -6.75 4.07
C HIS A 92 17.85 -7.58 3.47
N PRO A 93 19.14 -7.19 3.64
CA PRO A 93 20.29 -7.80 2.94
C PRO A 93 20.40 -9.33 3.07
N THR A 94 20.02 -9.86 4.23
CA THR A 94 20.10 -11.29 4.57
C THR A 94 18.94 -12.14 4.05
N ASN A 95 17.83 -11.52 3.68
CA ASN A 95 16.61 -12.20 3.25
C ASN A 95 16.54 -12.28 1.72
N ALA A 96 16.88 -11.22 0.99
CA ALA A 96 16.79 -11.24 -0.47
C ALA A 96 17.66 -12.31 -1.13
N ALA A 97 18.96 -12.38 -0.81
CA ALA A 97 19.85 -13.39 -1.41
C ALA A 97 19.38 -14.82 -1.09
N ARG A 98 18.78 -15.02 0.09
CA ARG A 98 18.30 -16.32 0.58
C ARG A 98 16.95 -16.71 -0.02
N ASP A 99 16.06 -15.74 -0.20
CA ASP A 99 14.76 -15.93 -0.84
C ASP A 99 14.93 -16.12 -2.35
N ILE A 100 15.89 -15.40 -2.96
CA ILE A 100 16.30 -15.57 -4.36
C ILE A 100 16.93 -16.96 -4.57
N SER A 101 17.90 -17.36 -3.75
CA SER A 101 18.61 -18.64 -3.92
C SER A 101 17.72 -19.86 -3.67
N ARG A 102 16.71 -19.74 -2.80
CA ARG A 102 15.69 -20.78 -2.58
C ARG A 102 14.69 -20.88 -3.72
N SER A 103 14.42 -19.78 -4.41
CA SER A 103 13.38 -19.75 -5.43
C SER A 103 13.82 -20.49 -6.69
N LEU A 104 15.04 -20.24 -7.18
CA LEU A 104 15.54 -20.80 -8.44
C LEU A 104 17.07 -21.05 -8.37
N PRO A 105 17.52 -22.29 -8.12
CA PRO A 105 18.95 -22.64 -8.09
C PRO A 105 19.71 -22.34 -9.39
N ASP A 106 19.02 -22.41 -10.54
CA ASP A 106 19.63 -22.38 -11.87
C ASP A 106 19.65 -21.01 -12.56
N ASN A 107 19.20 -19.94 -11.89
CA ASN A 107 19.02 -18.61 -12.51
C ASN A 107 20.10 -17.58 -12.16
N GLN A 108 21.31 -18.02 -11.82
CA GLN A 108 22.44 -17.12 -11.54
C GLN A 108 22.74 -16.15 -12.69
N SER A 109 22.52 -16.59 -13.94
CA SER A 109 22.65 -15.76 -15.14
C SER A 109 21.61 -14.62 -15.19
N LEU A 110 20.36 -14.90 -14.83
CA LEU A 110 19.29 -13.89 -14.78
C LEU A 110 19.55 -12.85 -13.69
N LEU A 111 20.10 -13.27 -12.55
CA LEU A 111 20.44 -12.36 -11.45
C LEU A 111 21.46 -11.31 -11.90
N GLY A 112 22.57 -11.76 -12.49
CA GLY A 112 23.64 -10.88 -12.97
C GLY A 112 23.25 -10.01 -14.16
N CYS A 113 22.37 -10.49 -15.04
CA CYS A 113 22.01 -9.71 -16.24
C CYS A 113 20.90 -8.71 -15.98
N CYS A 114 19.89 -9.10 -15.19
CA CYS A 114 18.53 -8.60 -15.38
C CYS A 114 17.77 -8.32 -14.09
N VAL A 115 18.36 -8.56 -12.91
CA VAL A 115 17.76 -8.26 -11.61
C VAL A 115 18.49 -7.10 -10.95
N ASP A 116 17.71 -6.14 -10.45
CA ASP A 116 18.20 -4.99 -9.68
C ASP A 116 17.61 -5.03 -8.26
N LEU A 117 18.41 -4.65 -7.26
CA LEU A 117 18.02 -4.65 -5.85
C LEU A 117 17.93 -3.22 -5.30
N ASP A 118 16.77 -2.85 -4.78
CA ASP A 118 16.58 -1.62 -4.00
C ASP A 118 16.49 -1.94 -2.49
N ARG A 119 17.45 -1.38 -1.75
CA ARG A 119 17.63 -1.56 -0.31
C ARG A 119 17.27 -0.31 0.50
N SER A 120 16.93 0.78 -0.17
CA SER A 120 16.72 2.09 0.46
C SER A 120 15.28 2.26 0.93
N ALA A 121 14.34 1.57 0.29
CA ALA A 121 12.93 1.75 0.57
C ALA A 121 12.49 1.02 1.86
N VAL A 122 11.84 1.78 2.74
CA VAL A 122 11.39 1.34 4.08
C VAL A 122 9.87 1.31 4.21
N ASN A 123 9.17 1.97 3.29
CA ASN A 123 7.71 2.03 3.21
C ASN A 123 7.24 2.09 1.74
N THR A 124 5.95 1.91 1.50
CA THR A 124 5.39 1.83 0.14
C THR A 124 5.55 3.13 -0.67
N ARG A 125 5.61 4.28 -0.02
CA ARG A 125 5.89 5.57 -0.67
C ARG A 125 7.33 5.63 -1.18
N SER A 126 8.30 5.26 -0.34
CA SER A 126 9.71 5.15 -0.75
C SER A 126 9.90 4.08 -1.84
N ASN A 127 9.19 2.95 -1.76
CA ASN A 127 9.21 1.94 -2.83
C ASN A 127 8.75 2.54 -4.16
N ALA A 128 7.69 3.35 -4.15
CA ALA A 128 7.16 3.99 -5.35
C ALA A 128 8.13 5.04 -5.92
N ALA A 129 8.79 5.84 -5.07
CA ALA A 129 9.80 6.81 -5.49
C ALA A 129 11.02 6.14 -6.15
N GLU A 130 11.52 5.06 -5.54
CA GLU A 130 12.64 4.28 -6.08
C GLU A 130 12.27 3.56 -7.37
N THR A 131 11.08 2.96 -7.43
CA THR A 131 10.57 2.31 -8.64
C THR A 131 10.43 3.31 -9.79
N ARG A 132 9.91 4.52 -9.51
CA ARG A 132 9.82 5.61 -10.51
C ARG A 132 11.20 5.97 -11.05
N ARG A 133 12.20 6.14 -10.17
CA ARG A 133 13.58 6.44 -10.59
C ARG A 133 14.13 5.34 -11.48
N TRP A 134 14.04 4.10 -11.04
CA TRP A 134 14.48 2.93 -11.80
C TRP A 134 13.81 2.83 -13.18
N ALA A 135 12.49 3.04 -13.24
CA ALA A 135 11.75 3.04 -14.49
C ALA A 135 12.20 4.16 -15.44
N ARG A 136 12.45 5.37 -14.90
CA ARG A 136 12.94 6.52 -15.67
C ARG A 136 14.35 6.31 -16.21
N GLU A 137 15.28 5.83 -15.36
CA GLU A 137 16.66 5.53 -15.74
C GLU A 137 16.74 4.51 -16.88
N ARG A 138 15.75 3.62 -17.00
CA ARG A 138 15.65 2.60 -18.05
C ARG A 138 14.71 2.97 -19.21
N GLY A 139 14.03 4.11 -19.13
CA GLY A 139 13.04 4.50 -20.13
C GLY A 139 11.81 3.59 -20.21
N PHE A 140 11.48 2.87 -19.15
CA PHE A 140 10.34 1.95 -19.10
C PHE A 140 9.01 2.71 -19.10
N LYS A 141 8.02 2.18 -19.82
CA LYS A 141 6.66 2.75 -19.94
C LYS A 141 5.58 1.82 -19.41
N SER A 142 5.93 0.58 -19.12
CA SER A 142 5.02 -0.41 -18.55
C SER A 142 5.72 -1.26 -17.51
N LEU A 143 5.05 -1.53 -16.39
CA LEU A 143 5.57 -2.35 -15.29
C LEU A 143 4.53 -3.38 -14.84
N ILE A 144 4.96 -4.63 -14.69
CA ILE A 144 4.20 -5.62 -13.91
C ILE A 144 4.51 -5.39 -12.43
N VAL A 145 3.47 -5.16 -11.63
CA VAL A 145 3.59 -4.91 -10.20
C VAL A 145 3.24 -6.19 -9.47
N VAL A 146 4.24 -6.80 -8.83
CA VAL A 146 4.12 -8.04 -8.07
C VAL A 146 4.08 -7.73 -6.57
N THR A 147 2.94 -8.00 -5.94
CA THR A 147 2.84 -7.96 -4.47
C THR A 147 1.66 -8.81 -4.00
N SER A 148 1.47 -8.94 -2.68
CA SER A 148 0.35 -9.70 -2.13
C SER A 148 -0.99 -9.05 -2.48
N ASN A 149 -2.04 -9.85 -2.68
CA ASN A 149 -3.37 -9.35 -3.01
C ASN A 149 -3.87 -8.23 -2.08
N TYR A 150 -3.72 -8.40 -0.77
CA TYR A 150 -4.11 -7.41 0.26
C TYR A 150 -3.29 -6.12 0.22
N HIS A 151 -2.07 -6.14 -0.33
CA HIS A 151 -1.20 -4.97 -0.44
C HIS A 151 -1.35 -4.24 -1.78
N MET A 152 -1.91 -4.92 -2.79
CA MET A 152 -2.00 -4.40 -4.15
C MET A 152 -2.72 -3.05 -4.27
N PRO A 153 -3.88 -2.79 -3.62
CA PRO A 153 -4.57 -1.50 -3.75
C PRO A 153 -3.68 -0.32 -3.35
N ARG A 154 -2.97 -0.46 -2.21
CA ARG A 154 -2.07 0.57 -1.68
C ARG A 154 -0.81 0.73 -2.53
N ALA A 155 -0.25 -0.36 -3.04
CA ALA A 155 0.89 -0.31 -3.95
C ALA A 155 0.55 0.42 -5.25
N ILE A 156 -0.58 0.09 -5.89
CA ILE A 156 -1.02 0.75 -7.12
C ILE A 156 -1.32 2.22 -6.90
N LEU A 157 -1.97 2.59 -5.79
CA LEU A 157 -2.21 4.00 -5.44
C LEU A 157 -0.91 4.81 -5.39
N GLU A 158 0.08 4.34 -4.64
CA GLU A 158 1.37 5.02 -4.47
C GLU A 158 2.17 5.09 -5.78
N LEU A 159 2.20 3.98 -6.52
CA LEU A 159 2.90 3.90 -7.81
C LEU A 159 2.26 4.81 -8.86
N SER A 160 0.92 4.83 -8.94
CA SER A 160 0.20 5.66 -9.92
C SER A 160 0.38 7.15 -9.63
N HIS A 161 0.46 7.54 -8.35
CA HIS A 161 0.77 8.90 -7.96
C HIS A 161 2.23 9.28 -8.26
N ALA A 162 3.19 8.39 -8.01
CA ALA A 162 4.61 8.66 -8.25
C ALA A 162 4.97 8.69 -9.76
N MET A 163 4.30 7.88 -10.58
CA MET A 163 4.57 7.74 -12.01
C MET A 163 3.29 7.58 -12.85
N PRO A 164 2.50 8.66 -13.01
CA PRO A 164 1.23 8.60 -13.74
C PRO A 164 1.39 8.22 -15.23
N ASP A 165 2.58 8.44 -15.81
CA ASP A 165 2.87 8.17 -17.22
C ASP A 165 3.30 6.71 -17.50
N VAL A 166 3.32 5.84 -16.47
CA VAL A 166 3.74 4.43 -16.58
C VAL A 166 2.51 3.53 -16.45
N THR A 167 2.33 2.61 -17.40
CA THR A 167 1.26 1.61 -17.33
C THR A 167 1.58 0.57 -16.27
N LEU A 168 0.76 0.46 -15.23
CA LEU A 168 0.93 -0.51 -14.15
C LEU A 168 0.02 -1.71 -14.36
N ILE A 169 0.59 -2.91 -14.39
CA ILE A 169 -0.12 -4.18 -14.59
C ILE A 169 -0.07 -4.97 -13.27
N PRO A 170 -1.18 -5.03 -12.50
CA PRO A 170 -1.19 -5.72 -11.23
C PRO A 170 -1.08 -7.24 -11.41
N PHE A 171 -0.10 -7.85 -10.74
CA PHE A 171 0.03 -9.29 -10.55
C PHE A 171 0.00 -9.59 -9.05
N ALA A 172 -1.18 -9.96 -8.56
CA ALA A 172 -1.46 -10.14 -7.14
C ALA A 172 -1.17 -11.58 -6.73
N VAL A 173 -0.13 -11.76 -5.90
CA VAL A 173 0.27 -13.06 -5.34
C VAL A 173 -0.64 -13.42 -4.17
N ILE A 174 -1.09 -14.66 -4.14
CA ILE A 174 -2.02 -15.16 -3.13
C ILE A 174 -1.29 -16.14 -2.23
N GLY A 175 -1.06 -15.75 -0.98
CA GLY A 175 -0.45 -16.65 -0.01
C GLY A 175 -1.35 -17.84 0.30
N ASP A 176 -0.73 -18.99 0.60
CA ASP A 176 -1.42 -20.27 0.81
C ASP A 176 -2.57 -20.17 1.84
N LYS A 177 -2.36 -19.43 2.93
CA LYS A 177 -3.37 -19.20 3.98
C LYS A 177 -4.64 -18.48 3.51
N TRP A 178 -4.59 -17.77 2.39
CA TRP A 178 -5.76 -17.11 1.79
C TRP A 178 -6.56 -18.06 0.88
N ARG A 179 -5.91 -19.12 0.36
CA ARG A 179 -6.53 -20.07 -0.56
C ARG A 179 -7.41 -21.09 0.15
N ASP A 180 -7.04 -21.47 1.37
CA ASP A 180 -7.60 -22.66 2.02
C ASP A 180 -8.70 -22.35 3.07
N GLU A 181 -8.75 -21.13 3.62
CA GLU A 181 -9.75 -20.75 4.62
C GLU A 181 -10.39 -19.39 4.33
N PRO A 182 -11.69 -19.23 4.66
CA PRO A 182 -12.31 -17.92 4.58
C PRO A 182 -11.58 -16.92 5.48
N TRP A 183 -11.11 -15.80 4.92
CA TRP A 183 -10.26 -14.84 5.64
C TRP A 183 -10.87 -14.31 6.96
N TRP A 184 -12.20 -14.36 7.10
CA TRP A 184 -12.93 -13.92 8.29
C TRP A 184 -12.90 -14.92 9.45
N THR A 185 -12.49 -16.19 9.22
CA THR A 185 -12.35 -17.19 10.30
C THR A 185 -11.01 -17.10 11.02
N SER A 186 -10.00 -16.51 10.37
CA SER A 186 -8.66 -16.30 10.94
C SER A 186 -8.52 -14.90 11.51
N GLY A 187 -8.43 -14.78 12.84
CA GLY A 187 -8.19 -13.51 13.51
C GLY A 187 -6.89 -12.82 13.08
N ALA A 188 -5.86 -13.60 12.73
CA ALA A 188 -4.60 -13.08 12.20
C ALA A 188 -4.77 -12.47 10.80
N THR A 189 -5.52 -13.15 9.91
CA THR A 189 -5.82 -12.66 8.56
C THR A 189 -6.71 -11.42 8.61
N LEU A 190 -7.73 -11.41 9.47
CA LEU A 190 -8.58 -10.24 9.70
C LEU A 190 -7.77 -9.03 10.18
N ARG A 191 -6.89 -9.21 11.17
CA ARG A 191 -6.03 -8.13 11.67
C ARG A 191 -5.10 -7.59 10.59
N LEU A 192 -4.54 -8.48 9.76
CA LEU A 192 -3.72 -8.10 8.62
C LEU A 192 -4.51 -7.22 7.63
N LEU A 193 -5.69 -7.67 7.20
CA LEU A 193 -6.55 -6.93 6.27
C LEU A 193 -6.97 -5.58 6.83
N LEU A 194 -7.38 -5.52 8.10
CA LEU A 194 -7.76 -4.27 8.74
C LEU A 194 -6.58 -3.30 8.80
N SER A 195 -5.38 -3.80 9.13
CA SER A 195 -4.18 -2.97 9.14
C SER A 195 -3.83 -2.44 7.74
N GLU A 196 -4.02 -3.24 6.70
CA GLU A 196 -3.78 -2.82 5.32
C GLU A 196 -4.84 -1.84 4.83
N TYR A 197 -6.10 -2.01 5.23
CA TYR A 197 -7.15 -1.05 4.94
C TYR A 197 -6.87 0.31 5.59
N VAL A 198 -6.47 0.34 6.87
CA VAL A 198 -6.11 1.60 7.55
C VAL A 198 -4.94 2.28 6.83
N LYS A 199 -3.90 1.52 6.46
CA LYS A 199 -2.77 2.07 5.68
C LYS A 199 -3.21 2.57 4.30
N TYR A 200 -4.14 1.88 3.65
CA TYR A 200 -4.67 2.27 2.34
C TYR A 200 -5.45 3.58 2.42
N VAL A 201 -6.35 3.72 3.39
CA VAL A 201 -7.09 4.97 3.63
C VAL A 201 -6.13 6.11 3.98
N ALA A 202 -5.13 5.86 4.84
CA ALA A 202 -4.13 6.87 5.16
C ALA A 202 -3.33 7.32 3.92
N ALA A 203 -2.94 6.39 3.06
CA ALA A 203 -2.28 6.69 1.80
C ALA A 203 -3.20 7.47 0.84
N GLU A 204 -4.48 7.09 0.72
CA GLU A 204 -5.44 7.77 -0.15
C GLU A 204 -5.67 9.21 0.30
N VAL A 205 -5.95 9.42 1.59
CA VAL A 205 -6.12 10.75 2.16
C VAL A 205 -4.88 11.61 1.89
N ARG A 206 -3.68 11.05 2.13
CA ARG A 206 -2.41 11.75 1.87
C ARG A 206 -2.24 12.13 0.39
N VAL A 207 -2.46 11.20 -0.54
CA VAL A 207 -2.36 11.45 -1.98
C VAL A 207 -3.34 12.52 -2.41
N ARG A 208 -4.60 12.43 -1.97
CA ARG A 208 -5.64 13.44 -2.29
C ARG A 208 -5.28 14.82 -1.75
N LEU A 209 -4.71 14.90 -0.55
CA LEU A 209 -4.24 16.15 0.04
C LEU A 209 -3.07 16.75 -0.76
N ALA A 210 -2.12 15.91 -1.18
CA ALA A 210 -1.01 16.34 -2.03
C ALA A 210 -1.50 16.85 -3.40
N ASP A 211 -2.47 16.18 -4.02
CA ASP A 211 -3.05 16.59 -5.30
C ASP A 211 -3.75 17.96 -5.23
N VAL A 212 -4.26 18.36 -4.06
CA VAL A 212 -4.85 19.70 -3.82
C VAL A 212 -3.86 20.72 -3.25
N GLY A 213 -2.56 20.39 -3.23
CA GLY A 213 -1.49 21.29 -2.80
C GLY A 213 -1.25 21.37 -1.29
N ILE A 214 -1.80 20.44 -0.50
CA ILE A 214 -1.59 20.35 0.94
C ILE A 214 -0.60 19.21 1.23
N GLU A 215 0.68 19.56 1.45
CA GLU A 215 1.67 18.59 1.89
C GLU A 215 1.47 18.26 3.38
N VAL A 216 0.79 17.16 3.66
CA VAL A 216 0.68 16.64 5.03
C VAL A 216 1.90 15.78 5.34
N ILE A 217 2.81 16.38 6.12
CA ILE A 217 4.07 15.84 6.63
C ILE A 217 5.13 15.62 5.53
N PRO A 218 6.10 16.54 5.36
CA PRO A 218 7.39 16.15 4.81
C PRO A 218 7.93 15.07 5.73
N GLU A 219 8.33 13.91 5.19
CA GLU A 219 9.00 12.91 6.02
C GLU A 219 10.19 13.62 6.66
N ALA A 220 10.19 13.71 7.99
CA ALA A 220 11.31 14.24 8.74
C ALA A 220 12.59 13.60 8.19
N ASP A 221 13.66 14.40 8.09
CA ASP A 221 15.04 13.99 7.80
C ASP A 221 15.45 12.73 8.58
N GLN A 222 14.99 11.55 8.17
CA GLN A 222 15.82 10.38 8.27
C GLN A 222 16.89 10.59 7.21
N PRO A 223 18.18 10.55 7.56
CA PRO A 223 19.25 10.71 6.60
C PRO A 223 19.01 9.65 5.52
N THR A 224 18.46 10.11 4.39
CA THR A 224 18.27 9.27 3.23
C THR A 224 19.69 8.81 2.91
N PRO A 225 20.01 7.51 3.01
CA PRO A 225 21.30 7.04 2.55
C PRO A 225 21.42 7.57 1.13
N ALA A 226 22.50 8.31 0.83
CA ALA A 226 22.67 8.98 -0.44
C ALA A 226 22.14 8.08 -1.58
N PRO A 227 21.24 8.57 -2.45
CA PRO A 227 20.55 7.73 -3.42
C PRO A 227 21.55 6.83 -4.15
N ARG A 228 21.53 5.53 -3.83
CA ARG A 228 22.35 4.57 -4.56
C ARG A 228 21.48 4.03 -5.69
N PRO A 229 21.99 3.97 -6.92
CA PRO A 229 21.30 3.26 -7.98
C PRO A 229 20.96 1.84 -7.50
N PRO A 230 19.79 1.30 -7.88
CA PRO A 230 19.53 -0.12 -7.71
C PRO A 230 20.73 -0.90 -8.24
N ALA A 231 21.39 -1.65 -7.36
CA ALA A 231 22.56 -2.40 -7.75
C ALA A 231 22.09 -3.65 -8.49
N THR A 232 22.68 -3.93 -9.65
CA THR A 232 22.50 -5.22 -10.30
C THR A 232 22.82 -6.31 -9.29
N ALA A 233 21.92 -7.28 -9.12
CA ALA A 233 22.16 -8.40 -8.24
C ALA A 233 23.40 -9.16 -8.73
N GLN A 234 24.33 -9.47 -7.83
CA GLN A 234 25.46 -10.33 -8.15
C GLN A 234 25.17 -11.73 -7.61
N ALA A 235 25.41 -12.75 -8.44
CA ALA A 235 25.54 -14.11 -7.95
C ALA A 235 26.88 -14.19 -7.21
N ASN A 236 26.84 -14.55 -5.93
CA ASN A 236 28.04 -14.93 -5.18
C ASN A 236 28.43 -16.35 -5.54
#